data_AF-A0A256XJ24-F1
#
_entry.id   AF-A0A256XJ24-F1
#
_cell.length_a   1.000
_cell.length_b   1.000
_cell.length_c   1.000
_cell.angle_alpha   90.00
_cell.angle_beta   90.00
_cell.angle_gamma   90.00
#
_symmetry.space_group_name_H-M   'P 1'
#
loop_
_entity.id
_entity.type
_entity.pdbx_description
1 polymer ?
#
loop_
_entity_poly.entity_id
_entity_poly.type
_entity_poly.pdbx_seq_one_letter_code
_entity_poly.pdbx_strand_id
1 'polypeptide(L)'
;MDALHEEIEKCQKCGVRDVELVCRTCGAGFCHDCVLVNKVNFPYCLNCGSRNVEKHKAKISRESGSSYYICKDCKSKKITVITKYVKTCPKCGSSDVVDFAKEQANLKTNFRMLCSELRYGYLKLNRVTHTFDLIKRSIVFLRHSRIFNYPVIERTLVDLFDEFNLIKMRILGKTEEVGNIILSVAPRFSVDSRFKVRDLPFLRGVLARLEAELKNYKEYVEESIKEVEEKLTKLEVLISSLYQHYQEFSKYKDVLSLDMDENPIYVIPDAKFLGLTRTQTPKGEGILFLTNKRLILLSKKGLVKKRLYKLLEIPLNTINGVEIRGRLKKRIVMRCNSEDLIFSFPAKMLPLVKDYVNVALNFESYSLRDIGIVSKVANLTLETSDLKIKIENILKKISKIEESRTVIPKVTVVRKESYSPITSVNRFKMELYDLEREKYEIEESLKELKRRFESGMISVENYFDEVLIWGLLFIKNSIFKKLCGKSFFSS
;
A
#
# COMPACT_ATOMS: atom_id res chain seq x y z
N MET A 1 -22.17 16.21 52.24
CA MET A 1 -21.62 14.88 51.90
C MET A 1 -22.82 13.96 51.78
N ASP A 2 -23.38 13.84 50.58
CA ASP A 2 -24.33 12.78 50.27
C ASP A 2 -23.69 11.98 49.16
N ALA A 3 -23.21 10.78 49.51
CA ALA A 3 -22.84 9.80 48.51
C ALA A 3 -24.12 9.43 47.77
N LEU A 4 -24.27 9.92 46.53
CA LEU A 4 -25.21 9.35 45.56
C LEU A 4 -24.95 7.84 45.51
N HIS A 5 -25.72 7.07 46.28
CA HIS A 5 -25.84 5.63 46.11
C HIS A 5 -26.52 5.42 44.76
N GLU A 6 -25.70 5.32 43.71
CA GLU A 6 -26.14 5.00 42.37
C GLU A 6 -26.76 3.60 42.36
N GLU A 7 -28.04 3.51 41.95
CA GLU A 7 -28.75 2.24 41.83
C GLU A 7 -28.12 1.38 40.72
N ILE A 8 -27.57 0.24 41.11
CA ILE A 8 -27.14 -0.81 40.19
C ILE A 8 -28.39 -1.41 39.54
N GLU A 9 -28.42 -1.48 38.21
CA GLU A 9 -29.57 -1.93 37.44
C GLU A 9 -29.90 -3.40 37.78
N LYS A 10 -31.18 -3.65 38.12
CA LYS A 10 -31.64 -4.97 38.57
C LYS A 10 -32.03 -5.86 37.39
N CYS A 11 -31.83 -7.17 37.58
CA CYS A 11 -32.17 -8.22 36.64
C CYS A 11 -33.65 -8.14 36.25
N GLN A 12 -33.93 -8.03 34.95
CA GLN A 12 -35.29 -7.88 34.44
C GLN A 12 -36.18 -9.12 34.66
N LYS A 13 -35.59 -10.27 35.01
CA LYS A 13 -36.34 -11.52 35.27
C LYS A 13 -36.71 -11.68 36.74
N CYS A 14 -35.76 -11.47 37.66
CA CYS A 14 -36.01 -11.69 39.09
C CYS A 14 -36.22 -10.40 39.89
N GLY A 15 -35.84 -9.23 39.37
CA GLY A 15 -35.96 -7.93 40.05
C GLY A 15 -35.03 -7.72 41.26
N VAL A 16 -34.33 -8.77 41.72
CA VAL A 16 -33.56 -8.75 42.99
C VAL A 16 -32.07 -8.56 42.78
N ARG A 17 -31.46 -9.35 41.88
CA ARG A 17 -30.01 -9.36 41.65
C ARG A 17 -29.60 -8.33 40.62
N ASP A 18 -28.33 -7.93 40.65
CA ASP A 18 -27.76 -6.99 39.69
C ASP A 18 -27.65 -7.61 38.29
N VAL A 19 -27.68 -6.78 37.27
CA VAL A 19 -27.45 -7.21 35.88
C VAL A 19 -25.98 -7.52 35.66
N GLU A 20 -25.69 -8.75 35.24
CA GLU A 20 -24.34 -9.21 34.88
C GLU A 20 -24.25 -9.60 33.40
N LEU A 21 -25.37 -9.94 32.78
CA LEU A 21 -25.47 -10.41 31.41
C LEU A 21 -26.47 -9.56 30.63
N VAL A 22 -26.19 -9.37 29.34
CA VAL A 22 -27.12 -8.75 28.39
C VAL A 22 -27.28 -9.62 27.14
N CYS A 23 -28.51 -9.73 26.65
CA CYS A 23 -28.78 -10.29 25.34
C CYS A 23 -28.60 -9.22 24.26
N ARG A 24 -27.72 -9.44 23.29
CA ARG A 24 -27.49 -8.50 22.19
C ARG A 24 -28.68 -8.39 21.24
N THR A 25 -29.45 -9.48 21.08
CA THR A 25 -30.60 -9.53 20.16
C THR A 25 -31.79 -8.71 20.65
N CYS A 26 -32.22 -8.88 21.89
CA CYS A 26 -33.43 -8.20 22.41
C CYS A 26 -33.14 -7.11 23.46
N GLY A 27 -31.87 -6.90 23.82
CA GLY A 27 -31.46 -5.89 24.80
C GLY A 27 -31.88 -6.19 26.24
N ALA A 28 -32.29 -7.41 26.57
CA ALA A 28 -32.68 -7.77 27.93
C ALA A 28 -31.45 -7.98 28.84
N GLY A 29 -31.52 -7.49 30.08
CA GLY A 29 -30.47 -7.60 31.10
C GLY A 29 -30.86 -8.57 32.22
N PHE A 30 -29.96 -9.46 32.61
CA PHE A 30 -30.22 -10.51 33.59
C PHE A 30 -28.97 -10.91 34.40
N CYS A 31 -29.16 -11.50 35.58
CA CYS A 31 -28.09 -12.08 36.38
C CYS A 31 -27.74 -13.51 35.89
N HIS A 32 -26.61 -14.04 36.35
CA HIS A 32 -26.18 -15.40 36.01
C HIS A 32 -27.19 -16.50 36.37
N ASP A 33 -28.00 -16.32 37.41
CA ASP A 33 -28.99 -17.33 37.83
C ASP A 33 -30.27 -17.31 36.98
N CYS A 34 -30.53 -16.20 36.29
CA CYS A 34 -31.75 -16.01 35.52
C CYS A 34 -31.62 -16.38 34.04
N VAL A 35 -30.39 -16.52 33.55
CA VAL A 35 -30.09 -16.96 32.18
C VAL A 35 -30.46 -18.43 32.02
N LEU A 36 -30.99 -18.81 30.86
CA LEU A 36 -31.21 -20.22 30.55
C LEU A 36 -29.89 -20.83 30.12
N VAL A 37 -29.59 -22.04 30.58
CA VAL A 37 -28.38 -22.77 30.16
C VAL A 37 -28.82 -24.03 29.45
N ASN A 38 -28.69 -24.03 28.12
CA ASN A 38 -29.04 -25.16 27.29
C ASN A 38 -27.80 -26.03 27.05
N LYS A 39 -27.97 -27.35 27.16
CA LYS A 39 -26.95 -28.33 26.77
C LYS A 39 -27.06 -28.56 25.26
N VAL A 40 -26.04 -28.14 24.52
CA VAL A 40 -25.94 -28.39 23.09
C VAL A 40 -24.87 -29.45 22.86
N ASN A 41 -25.29 -30.59 22.33
CA ASN A 41 -24.42 -31.68 21.94
C ASN A 41 -23.99 -31.49 20.49
N PHE A 42 -22.69 -31.45 20.23
CA PHE A 42 -22.16 -31.41 18.86
C PHE A 42 -21.16 -32.56 18.65
N PRO A 43 -21.27 -33.26 17.51
CA PRO A 43 -20.28 -34.25 17.13
C PRO A 43 -18.94 -33.58 16.79
N TYR A 44 -17.85 -34.19 17.22
CA TYR A 44 -16.49 -33.73 17.04
C TYR A 44 -15.60 -34.90 16.64
N CYS A 45 -14.76 -34.69 15.63
CA CYS A 45 -13.83 -35.71 15.17
C CYS A 45 -12.60 -35.78 16.08
N LEU A 46 -12.38 -36.94 16.72
CA LEU A 46 -11.20 -37.16 17.56
C LEU A 46 -9.88 -37.21 16.78
N ASN A 47 -9.94 -37.39 15.46
CA ASN A 47 -8.75 -37.57 14.63
C ASN A 47 -8.15 -36.24 14.13
N CYS A 48 -8.99 -35.29 13.69
CA CYS A 48 -8.51 -34.02 13.13
C CYS A 48 -9.04 -32.78 13.88
N GLY A 49 -9.87 -32.98 14.89
CA GLY A 49 -10.50 -31.90 15.65
C GLY A 49 -11.57 -31.09 14.93
N SER A 50 -12.04 -31.57 13.78
CA SER A 50 -13.11 -30.89 13.06
C SER A 50 -14.48 -31.11 13.69
N ARG A 51 -15.32 -30.07 13.65
CA ARG A 51 -16.76 -30.10 13.96
C ARG A 51 -17.64 -30.40 12.73
N ASN A 52 -17.03 -30.53 11.55
CA ASN A 52 -17.72 -30.82 10.30
C ASN A 52 -18.02 -32.32 10.18
N VAL A 53 -19.07 -32.77 10.87
CA VAL A 53 -19.43 -34.19 10.99
C VAL A 53 -20.84 -34.44 10.47
N GLU A 54 -21.00 -35.41 9.58
CA GLU A 54 -22.29 -35.80 8.99
C GLU A 54 -22.84 -37.09 9.59
N LYS A 55 -24.16 -37.13 9.75
CA LYS A 55 -24.90 -38.30 10.23
C LYS A 55 -25.37 -39.12 9.03
N HIS A 56 -24.88 -40.35 8.90
CA HIS A 56 -25.33 -41.30 7.89
C HIS A 56 -26.25 -42.35 8.52
N LYS A 57 -27.35 -42.66 7.83
CA LYS A 57 -28.23 -43.79 8.20
C LYS A 57 -27.58 -45.08 7.71
N ALA A 58 -27.50 -46.10 8.56
CA ALA A 58 -27.10 -47.43 8.10
C ALA A 58 -28.14 -47.96 7.10
N LYS A 59 -27.67 -48.50 5.96
CA LYS A 59 -28.53 -49.23 5.03
C LYS A 59 -28.59 -50.69 5.48
N ILE A 60 -29.77 -51.07 5.99
CA ILE A 60 -30.36 -52.42 6.07
C ILE A 60 -29.85 -53.34 7.21
N SER A 61 -30.69 -53.50 8.23
CA SER A 61 -31.41 -54.76 8.51
C SER A 61 -32.60 -54.46 9.45
N ARG A 62 -33.59 -55.36 9.49
CA ARG A 62 -34.98 -55.13 9.94
C ARG A 62 -35.19 -54.83 11.43
N GLU A 63 -34.15 -54.70 12.24
CA GLU A 63 -34.28 -54.28 13.65
C GLU A 63 -33.12 -53.35 14.02
N SER A 64 -33.47 -52.18 14.57
CA SER A 64 -32.59 -51.08 15.03
C SER A 64 -31.99 -50.16 13.95
N GLY A 65 -32.64 -49.00 13.77
CA GLY A 65 -32.19 -47.89 12.90
C GLY A 65 -30.96 -47.16 13.46
N SER A 66 -29.81 -47.82 13.52
CA SER A 66 -28.56 -47.22 13.98
C SER A 66 -28.01 -46.25 12.92
N SER A 67 -27.73 -45.03 13.36
CA SER A 67 -27.06 -43.99 12.56
C SER A 67 -25.60 -43.86 13.00
N TYR A 68 -24.68 -43.68 12.07
CA TYR A 68 -23.26 -43.47 12.36
C TYR A 68 -22.78 -42.10 11.85
N TYR A 69 -21.75 -41.55 12.47
CA TYR A 69 -21.21 -40.23 12.13
C TYR A 69 -19.87 -40.34 11.38
N ILE A 70 -19.65 -39.52 10.36
CA ILE A 70 -18.38 -39.42 9.63
C ILE A 70 -17.92 -37.96 9.59
N CYS A 71 -16.64 -37.72 9.88
CA CYS A 71 -16.01 -36.42 9.68
C CYS A 71 -15.83 -36.13 8.19
N LYS A 72 -16.30 -34.98 7.70
CA LYS A 72 -16.13 -34.61 6.28
C LYS A 72 -14.68 -34.35 5.89
N ASP A 73 -13.90 -33.83 6.81
CA ASP A 73 -12.57 -33.30 6.51
C ASP A 73 -11.49 -34.38 6.46
N CYS A 74 -11.57 -35.39 7.33
CA CYS A 74 -10.59 -36.50 7.37
C CYS A 74 -11.21 -37.89 7.16
N LYS A 75 -12.51 -37.97 6.87
CA LYS A 75 -13.28 -39.22 6.68
C LYS A 75 -13.27 -40.20 7.85
N SER A 76 -12.73 -39.79 9.01
CA SER A 76 -12.69 -40.62 10.20
C SER A 76 -14.08 -40.86 10.78
N LYS A 77 -14.30 -42.10 11.25
CA LYS A 77 -15.49 -42.52 12.01
C LYS A 77 -15.32 -42.36 13.52
N LYS A 78 -14.13 -41.94 13.99
CA LYS A 78 -13.84 -41.67 15.41
C LYS A 78 -14.47 -40.33 15.81
N ILE A 79 -15.78 -40.37 16.04
CA ILE A 79 -16.58 -39.21 16.43
C ILE A 79 -16.97 -39.34 17.90
N THR A 80 -16.69 -38.31 18.69
CA THR A 80 -17.25 -38.16 20.04
C THR A 80 -18.28 -37.03 20.04
N VAL A 81 -19.18 -37.02 21.01
CA VAL A 81 -20.13 -35.93 21.21
C VAL A 81 -19.67 -35.12 22.40
N ILE A 82 -19.39 -33.84 22.16
CA ILE A 82 -19.03 -32.90 23.23
C ILE A 82 -20.30 -32.12 23.58
N THR A 83 -20.60 -32.03 24.88
CA THR A 83 -21.67 -31.18 25.40
C THR A 83 -21.11 -29.80 25.72
N LYS A 84 -21.63 -28.75 25.07
CA LYS A 84 -21.37 -27.36 25.46
C LYS A 84 -22.61 -26.80 26.13
N TYR A 85 -22.37 -26.11 27.23
CA TYR A 85 -23.36 -25.30 27.90
C TYR A 85 -23.43 -23.95 27.20
N VAL A 86 -24.59 -23.63 26.62
CA VAL A 86 -24.84 -22.37 25.92
C VAL A 86 -25.84 -21.56 26.72
N LYS A 87 -25.42 -20.36 27.13
CA LYS A 87 -26.30 -19.37 27.77
C LYS A 87 -27.28 -18.85 26.71
N THR A 88 -28.58 -18.91 27.01
CA THR A 88 -29.66 -18.44 26.15
C THR A 88 -30.51 -17.42 26.89
N CYS A 89 -30.97 -16.42 26.14
CA CYS A 89 -31.77 -15.33 26.68
C CYS A 89 -33.16 -15.87 27.10
N PRO A 90 -33.58 -15.66 28.36
CA PRO A 90 -34.90 -16.11 28.82
C PRO A 90 -36.07 -15.38 28.15
N LYS A 91 -35.83 -14.22 27.53
CA LYS A 91 -36.86 -13.39 26.89
C LYS A 91 -37.10 -13.75 25.42
N CYS A 92 -36.03 -14.04 24.66
CA CYS A 92 -36.13 -14.23 23.20
C CYS A 92 -35.49 -15.53 22.70
N GLY A 93 -34.92 -16.37 23.58
CA GLY A 93 -34.27 -17.63 23.21
C GLY A 93 -32.90 -17.50 22.52
N SER A 94 -32.45 -16.28 22.18
CA SER A 94 -31.16 -16.04 21.52
C SER A 94 -29.98 -16.52 22.37
N SER A 95 -29.00 -17.15 21.73
CA SER A 95 -27.71 -17.52 22.35
C SER A 95 -26.70 -16.37 22.40
N ASP A 96 -27.02 -15.20 21.84
CA ASP A 96 -26.15 -14.03 21.83
C ASP A 96 -26.24 -13.25 23.15
N VAL A 97 -25.76 -13.92 24.20
CA VAL A 97 -25.74 -13.44 25.58
C VAL A 97 -24.29 -13.21 25.99
N VAL A 98 -24.00 -11.98 26.41
CA VAL A 98 -22.65 -11.55 26.78
C VAL A 98 -22.64 -10.93 28.16
N ASP A 99 -21.45 -10.90 28.76
CA ASP A 99 -21.20 -10.14 29.98
C ASP A 99 -21.45 -8.64 29.74
N PHE A 100 -22.20 -8.01 30.65
CA PHE A 100 -22.64 -6.63 30.50
C PHE A 100 -21.46 -5.64 30.60
N ALA A 101 -20.55 -5.83 31.56
CA ALA A 101 -19.37 -4.99 31.68
C ALA A 101 -18.45 -5.12 30.46
N LYS A 102 -18.28 -6.35 29.96
CA LYS A 102 -17.55 -6.60 28.71
C LYS A 102 -18.21 -5.91 27.51
N GLU A 103 -19.54 -5.92 27.43
CA GLU A 103 -20.25 -5.25 26.34
C GLU A 103 -20.08 -3.73 26.40
N GLN A 104 -20.14 -3.13 27.59
CA GLN A 104 -19.86 -1.70 27.77
C GLN A 104 -18.44 -1.34 27.31
N ALA A 105 -17.45 -2.15 27.71
CA ALA A 105 -16.06 -1.97 27.29
C ALA A 105 -15.91 -2.11 25.76
N ASN A 106 -16.55 -3.09 25.16
CA ASN A 106 -16.52 -3.30 23.71
C ASN A 106 -17.09 -2.10 22.94
N LEU A 107 -18.20 -1.52 23.39
CA LEU A 107 -18.78 -0.33 22.73
C LEU A 107 -17.83 0.87 22.77
N LYS A 108 -17.16 1.11 23.91
CA LYS A 108 -16.15 2.18 24.02
C LYS A 108 -14.93 1.92 23.14
N THR A 109 -14.44 0.68 23.11
CA THR A 109 -13.32 0.28 22.24
C THR A 109 -13.68 0.45 20.77
N ASN A 110 -14.87 -0.01 20.35
CA ASN A 110 -15.35 0.14 18.98
C ASN A 110 -15.45 1.61 18.57
N PHE A 111 -15.97 2.48 19.44
CA PHE A 111 -15.99 3.90 19.19
C PHE A 111 -14.60 4.48 18.92
N ARG A 112 -13.59 4.13 19.75
CA ARG A 112 -12.20 4.58 19.57
C ARG A 112 -11.57 4.09 18.28
N MET A 113 -11.82 2.82 17.92
CA MET A 113 -11.37 2.26 16.65
C MET A 113 -11.96 3.05 15.48
N LEU A 114 -13.27 3.31 15.49
CA LEU A 114 -13.93 4.12 14.47
C LEU A 114 -13.37 5.55 14.39
N CYS A 115 -13.09 6.19 15.53
CA CYS A 115 -12.46 7.52 15.54
C CYS A 115 -11.11 7.50 14.79
N SER A 116 -10.30 6.46 15.00
CA SER A 116 -8.98 6.36 14.37
C SER A 116 -9.04 6.28 12.84
N GLU A 117 -10.16 5.84 12.27
CA GLU A 117 -10.38 5.73 10.81
C GLU A 117 -10.44 7.10 10.11
N LEU A 118 -10.64 8.20 10.84
CA LEU A 118 -10.48 9.56 10.29
C LEU A 118 -9.09 9.79 9.68
N ARG A 119 -8.07 9.06 10.13
CA ARG A 119 -6.70 9.16 9.60
C ARG A 119 -6.58 8.66 8.16
N TYR A 120 -7.57 7.91 7.67
CA TYR A 120 -7.51 7.25 6.37
C TYR A 120 -7.20 8.22 5.22
N GLY A 121 -7.88 9.37 5.14
CA GLY A 121 -7.65 10.35 4.06
C GLY A 121 -6.23 10.90 4.01
N TYR A 122 -5.66 11.27 5.17
CA TYR A 122 -4.27 11.76 5.20
C TYR A 122 -3.28 10.65 4.85
N LEU A 123 -3.50 9.42 5.34
CA LEU A 123 -2.61 8.30 5.05
C LEU A 123 -2.58 8.01 3.54
N LYS A 124 -3.73 8.08 2.87
CA LYS A 124 -3.85 7.92 1.41
C LYS A 124 -3.15 9.05 0.65
N LEU A 125 -3.42 10.30 0.97
CA LEU A 125 -2.74 11.44 0.33
C LEU A 125 -1.23 11.46 0.58
N ASN A 126 -0.77 10.95 1.73
CA ASN A 126 0.65 10.84 2.02
C ASN A 126 1.36 9.80 1.15
N ARG A 127 0.67 8.72 0.75
CA ARG A 127 1.20 7.76 -0.24
C ARG A 127 1.36 8.42 -1.61
N VAL A 128 0.33 9.15 -2.05
CA VAL A 128 0.38 9.95 -3.29
C VAL A 128 1.56 10.93 -3.27
N THR A 129 1.73 11.66 -2.17
CA THR A 129 2.84 12.59 -1.94
C THR A 129 4.20 11.90 -2.09
N HIS A 130 4.37 10.74 -1.47
CA HIS A 130 5.61 9.97 -1.54
C HIS A 130 5.92 9.49 -2.97
N THR A 131 4.94 8.95 -3.69
CA THR A 131 5.10 8.51 -5.08
C THR A 131 5.45 9.67 -5.99
N PHE A 132 4.75 10.81 -5.86
CA PHE A 132 5.05 12.04 -6.58
C PHE A 132 6.51 12.49 -6.34
N ASP A 133 6.95 12.49 -5.09
CA ASP A 133 8.31 12.89 -4.71
C ASP A 133 9.41 11.99 -5.31
N LEU A 134 9.18 10.67 -5.35
CA LEU A 134 10.09 9.72 -5.98
C LEU A 134 10.19 9.94 -7.49
N ILE A 135 9.05 10.14 -8.14
CA ILE A 135 8.96 10.46 -9.56
C ILE A 135 9.69 11.78 -9.86
N LYS A 136 9.40 12.84 -9.08
CA LYS A 136 10.05 14.15 -9.18
C LYS A 136 11.57 14.04 -9.07
N ARG A 137 12.08 13.35 -8.05
CA ARG A 137 13.53 13.17 -7.87
C ARG A 137 14.17 12.42 -9.03
N SER A 138 13.50 11.36 -9.50
CA SER A 138 13.97 10.55 -10.62
C SER A 138 14.02 11.34 -11.92
N ILE A 139 12.98 12.12 -12.23
CA ILE A 139 12.98 12.92 -13.47
C ILE A 139 14.03 14.02 -13.42
N VAL A 140 14.18 14.71 -12.28
CA VAL A 140 15.24 15.71 -12.09
C VAL A 140 16.62 15.08 -12.32
N PHE A 141 16.88 13.92 -11.73
CA PHE A 141 18.12 13.17 -11.96
C PHE A 141 18.35 12.81 -13.44
N LEU A 142 17.31 12.32 -14.13
CA LEU A 142 17.38 11.96 -15.54
C LEU A 142 17.71 13.17 -16.42
N ARG A 143 17.13 14.34 -16.14
CA ARG A 143 17.44 15.58 -16.87
C ARG A 143 18.86 16.06 -16.63
N HIS A 144 19.36 15.98 -15.40
CA HIS A 144 20.78 16.24 -15.11
C HIS A 144 21.72 15.27 -15.85
N SER A 145 21.25 14.03 -16.06
CA SER A 145 21.94 12.99 -16.83
C SER A 145 21.73 13.12 -18.35
N ARG A 146 21.16 14.23 -18.82
CA ARG A 146 20.94 14.55 -20.25
C ARG A 146 19.98 13.62 -21.00
N ILE A 147 19.13 12.91 -20.26
CA ILE A 147 18.00 12.17 -20.83
C ILE A 147 16.87 13.18 -21.00
N PHE A 148 16.72 13.77 -22.18
CA PHE A 148 15.77 14.88 -22.43
C PHE A 148 14.50 14.48 -23.18
N ASN A 149 14.35 13.22 -23.58
CA ASN A 149 13.15 12.72 -24.24
C ASN A 149 11.92 12.71 -23.32
N TYR A 150 10.73 12.83 -23.90
CA TYR A 150 9.44 12.86 -23.21
C TYR A 150 9.26 14.05 -22.24
N PRO A 151 9.28 15.31 -22.73
CA PRO A 151 9.06 16.50 -21.91
C PRO A 151 7.62 16.65 -21.37
N VAL A 152 6.71 15.77 -21.80
CA VAL A 152 5.33 15.74 -21.28
C VAL A 152 5.31 15.40 -19.78
N ILE A 153 6.32 14.69 -19.27
CA ILE A 153 6.41 14.29 -17.86
C ILE A 153 6.37 15.51 -16.93
N GLU A 154 7.14 16.54 -17.25
CA GLU A 154 7.22 17.76 -16.42
C GLU A 154 5.90 18.51 -16.38
N ARG A 155 5.19 18.60 -17.52
CA ARG A 155 3.87 19.23 -17.58
C ARG A 155 2.86 18.44 -16.76
N THR A 156 2.82 17.12 -16.93
CA THR A 156 1.93 16.25 -16.14
C THR A 156 2.22 16.36 -14.64
N LEU A 157 3.48 16.55 -14.22
CA LEU A 157 3.79 16.74 -12.79
C LEU A 157 3.31 18.09 -12.24
N VAL A 158 3.36 19.15 -13.05
CA VAL A 158 2.76 20.44 -12.68
C VAL A 158 1.25 20.31 -12.56
N ASP A 159 0.59 19.69 -13.54
CA ASP A 159 -0.86 19.51 -13.53
C ASP A 159 -1.31 18.65 -12.33
N LEU A 160 -0.58 17.59 -12.02
CA LEU A 160 -0.82 16.73 -10.85
C LEU A 160 -0.64 17.48 -9.53
N PHE A 161 0.29 18.43 -9.45
CA PHE A 161 0.49 19.23 -8.27
C PHE A 161 -0.74 20.11 -7.99
N ASP A 162 -1.28 20.77 -9.02
CA ASP A 162 -2.46 21.60 -8.90
C ASP A 162 -3.70 20.76 -8.55
N GLU A 163 -3.88 19.63 -9.25
CA GLU A 163 -4.97 18.68 -9.01
C GLU A 163 -4.95 18.11 -7.58
N PHE A 164 -3.76 17.72 -7.09
CA PHE A 164 -3.58 17.22 -5.72
C PHE A 164 -4.02 18.24 -4.67
N ASN A 165 -3.65 19.51 -4.84
CA ASN A 165 -4.03 20.54 -3.87
C ASN A 165 -5.55 20.73 -3.79
N LEU A 166 -6.26 20.65 -4.92
CA LEU A 166 -7.72 20.68 -4.95
C LEU A 166 -8.34 19.45 -4.27
N ILE A 167 -7.81 18.26 -4.53
CA ILE A 167 -8.25 17.01 -3.87
C ILE A 167 -8.02 17.08 -2.36
N LYS A 168 -6.85 17.55 -1.93
CA LYS A 168 -6.50 17.72 -0.52
C LYS A 168 -7.52 18.60 0.21
N MET A 169 -7.89 19.73 -0.37
CA MET A 169 -8.89 20.63 0.23
C MET A 169 -10.28 20.00 0.32
N ARG A 170 -10.69 19.23 -0.69
CA ARG A 170 -11.97 18.49 -0.67
C ARG A 170 -12.00 17.41 0.42
N ILE A 171 -10.93 16.62 0.52
CA ILE A 171 -10.79 15.58 1.55
C ILE A 171 -10.76 16.22 2.94
N LEU A 172 -10.06 17.35 3.11
CA LEU A 172 -10.06 18.10 4.37
C LEU A 172 -11.49 18.52 4.77
N GLY A 173 -12.26 19.09 3.85
CA GLY A 173 -13.66 19.45 4.10
C GLY A 173 -14.50 18.25 4.55
N LYS A 174 -14.39 17.11 3.85
CA LYS A 174 -15.13 15.89 4.22
C LYS A 174 -14.67 15.30 5.56
N THR A 175 -13.37 15.35 5.86
CA THR A 175 -12.82 14.95 7.15
C THR A 175 -13.38 15.80 8.29
N GLU A 176 -13.55 17.11 8.09
CA GLU A 176 -14.14 17.98 9.10
C GLU A 176 -15.63 17.67 9.33
N GLU A 177 -16.39 17.43 8.26
CA GLU A 177 -17.79 17.03 8.33
C GLU A 177 -17.97 15.76 9.19
N VAL A 178 -17.24 14.69 8.86
CA VAL A 178 -17.30 13.42 9.60
C VAL A 178 -16.73 13.55 11.00
N GLY A 179 -15.67 14.35 11.17
CA GLY A 179 -15.09 14.65 12.48
C GLY A 179 -16.08 15.35 13.42
N ASN A 180 -16.90 16.26 12.90
CA ASN A 180 -17.95 16.94 13.68
C ASN A 180 -19.07 15.96 14.07
N ILE A 181 -19.44 15.02 13.20
CA ILE A 181 -20.39 13.94 13.54
C ILE A 181 -19.83 13.12 14.71
N ILE A 182 -18.57 12.70 14.65
CA ILE A 182 -17.91 11.94 15.72
C ILE A 182 -17.89 12.75 17.04
N LEU A 183 -17.50 14.02 16.98
CA LEU A 183 -17.48 14.90 18.15
C LEU A 183 -18.86 15.04 18.81
N SER A 184 -19.93 15.10 18.01
CA SER A 184 -21.31 15.21 18.52
C SER A 184 -21.78 13.95 19.27
N VAL A 185 -21.18 12.79 18.97
CA VAL A 185 -21.52 11.52 19.61
C VAL A 185 -20.56 11.11 20.72
N ALA A 186 -19.33 11.67 20.73
CA ALA A 186 -18.28 11.35 21.69
C ALA A 186 -18.70 11.41 23.18
N PRO A 187 -19.51 12.39 23.65
CA PRO A 187 -19.92 12.44 25.06
C PRO A 187 -20.63 11.16 25.54
N ARG A 188 -21.33 10.46 24.63
CA ARG A 188 -22.06 9.23 24.91
C ARG A 188 -21.16 8.03 25.17
N PHE A 189 -19.86 8.13 24.87
CA PHE A 189 -18.88 7.05 25.06
C PHE A 189 -17.81 7.39 26.10
N SER A 190 -17.99 8.48 26.85
CA SER A 190 -17.06 8.94 27.89
C SER A 190 -16.85 7.93 29.03
N VAL A 191 -15.74 8.05 29.76
CA VAL A 191 -15.43 7.18 30.91
C VAL A 191 -16.54 7.26 31.97
N ASP A 192 -17.08 8.46 32.21
CA ASP A 192 -18.17 8.72 33.15
C ASP A 192 -19.52 8.15 32.70
N SER A 193 -19.70 7.88 31.40
CA SER A 193 -20.92 7.26 30.91
C SER A 193 -20.97 5.79 31.32
N ARG A 194 -21.74 5.51 32.37
CA ARG A 194 -22.20 4.14 32.70
C ARG A 194 -23.45 3.86 31.88
N PHE A 195 -23.32 3.01 30.87
CA PHE A 195 -24.45 2.64 30.01
C PHE A 195 -25.44 1.81 30.82
N LYS A 196 -26.74 2.13 30.74
CA LYS A 196 -27.77 1.21 31.20
C LYS A 196 -28.06 0.19 30.11
N VAL A 197 -28.62 -0.95 30.49
CA VAL A 197 -29.02 -2.03 29.56
C VAL A 197 -29.90 -1.49 28.44
N ARG A 198 -30.83 -0.59 28.78
CA ARG A 198 -31.73 0.07 27.82
C ARG A 198 -31.03 0.97 26.80
N ASP A 199 -29.83 1.46 27.11
CA ASP A 199 -29.07 2.36 26.24
C ASP A 199 -28.27 1.59 25.18
N LEU A 200 -27.97 0.30 25.43
CA LEU A 200 -27.10 -0.50 24.57
C LEU A 200 -27.61 -0.63 23.12
N PRO A 201 -28.91 -0.91 22.84
CA PRO A 201 -29.40 -0.97 21.46
C PRO A 201 -29.22 0.36 20.73
N PHE A 202 -29.47 1.48 21.42
CA PHE A 202 -29.28 2.81 20.86
C PHE A 202 -27.81 3.09 20.56
N LEU A 203 -26.90 2.82 21.50
CA LEU A 203 -25.45 3.02 21.32
C LEU A 203 -24.89 2.16 20.17
N ARG A 204 -25.35 0.92 20.02
CA ARG A 204 -25.02 0.08 18.85
C ARG A 204 -25.52 0.73 17.55
N GLY A 205 -26.73 1.28 17.55
CA GLY A 205 -27.27 2.02 16.41
C GLY A 205 -26.44 3.25 16.06
N VAL A 206 -25.94 3.98 17.06
CA VAL A 206 -25.02 5.12 16.87
C VAL A 206 -23.70 4.66 16.24
N LEU A 207 -23.09 3.59 16.75
CA LEU A 207 -21.85 3.05 16.18
C LEU A 207 -22.04 2.55 14.73
N ALA A 208 -23.14 1.87 14.44
CA ALA A 208 -23.43 1.36 13.10
C ALA A 208 -23.62 2.51 12.08
N ARG A 209 -24.27 3.61 12.48
CA ARG A 209 -24.36 4.82 11.63
C ARG A 209 -23.00 5.45 11.42
N LEU A 210 -22.20 5.57 12.48
CA LEU A 210 -20.86 6.13 12.37
C LEU A 210 -19.95 5.29 11.48
N GLU A 211 -20.04 3.97 11.58
CA GLU A 211 -19.34 3.03 10.70
C GLU A 211 -19.75 3.23 9.23
N ALA A 212 -21.04 3.42 8.95
CA ALA A 212 -21.52 3.71 7.60
C ALA A 212 -20.98 5.06 7.07
N GLU A 213 -21.00 6.12 7.89
CA GLU A 213 -20.42 7.42 7.51
C GLU A 213 -18.92 7.34 7.22
N LEU A 214 -18.17 6.60 8.05
CA LEU A 214 -16.74 6.38 7.85
C LEU A 214 -16.46 5.53 6.62
N LYS A 215 -17.32 4.55 6.31
CA LYS A 215 -17.23 3.78 5.07
C LYS A 215 -17.42 4.68 3.85
N ASN A 216 -18.47 5.51 3.85
CA ASN A 216 -18.72 6.49 2.78
C ASN A 216 -17.56 7.47 2.63
N TYR A 217 -16.96 7.91 3.74
CA TYR A 217 -15.76 8.75 3.73
C TYR A 217 -14.56 8.07 3.05
N LYS A 218 -14.31 6.79 3.37
CA LYS A 218 -13.22 6.03 2.74
C LYS A 218 -13.45 5.88 1.23
N GLU A 219 -14.66 5.54 0.83
CA GLU A 219 -15.04 5.43 -0.59
C GLU A 219 -14.84 6.77 -1.32
N TYR A 220 -15.29 7.88 -0.71
CA TYR A 220 -15.08 9.23 -1.23
C TYR A 220 -13.59 9.58 -1.40
N VAL A 221 -12.75 9.22 -0.43
CA VAL A 221 -11.30 9.42 -0.51
C VAL A 221 -10.69 8.64 -1.68
N GLU A 222 -11.02 7.35 -1.80
CA GLU A 222 -10.51 6.49 -2.88
C GLU A 222 -10.93 7.01 -4.26
N GLU A 223 -12.20 7.39 -4.42
CA GLU A 223 -12.69 7.98 -5.67
C GLU A 223 -12.00 9.30 -6.00
N SER A 224 -11.75 10.14 -5.00
CA SER A 224 -11.14 11.45 -5.19
C SER A 224 -9.67 11.39 -5.62
N ILE A 225 -8.93 10.35 -5.23
CA ILE A 225 -7.49 10.21 -5.54
C ILE A 225 -7.21 9.31 -6.75
N LYS A 226 -8.19 8.51 -7.19
CA LYS A 226 -8.02 7.47 -8.21
C LYS A 226 -7.33 7.97 -9.48
N GLU A 227 -7.79 9.08 -10.03
CA GLU A 227 -7.23 9.62 -11.28
C GLU A 227 -5.76 10.04 -11.13
N VAL A 228 -5.42 10.68 -10.00
CA VAL A 228 -4.04 11.06 -9.66
C VAL A 228 -3.16 9.82 -9.49
N GLU A 229 -3.64 8.78 -8.81
CA GLU A 229 -2.89 7.52 -8.65
C GLU A 229 -2.64 6.82 -9.99
N GLU A 230 -3.63 6.80 -10.89
CA GLU A 230 -3.48 6.23 -12.24
C GLU A 230 -2.45 7.01 -13.07
N LYS A 231 -2.48 8.35 -13.03
CA LYS A 231 -1.50 9.21 -13.70
C LYS A 231 -0.09 9.00 -13.14
N LEU A 232 0.06 8.93 -11.82
CA LEU A 232 1.35 8.66 -11.18
C LEU A 232 1.91 7.29 -11.56
N THR A 233 1.07 6.26 -11.59
CA THR A 233 1.47 4.90 -11.99
C THR A 233 2.00 4.88 -13.43
N LYS A 234 1.32 5.59 -14.36
CA LYS A 234 1.78 5.73 -15.75
C LYS A 234 3.13 6.44 -15.84
N LEU A 235 3.33 7.50 -15.06
CA LEU A 235 4.61 8.22 -14.99
C LEU A 235 5.73 7.37 -14.40
N GLU A 236 5.44 6.57 -13.37
CA GLU A 236 6.41 5.67 -12.74
C GLU A 236 6.94 4.63 -13.73
N VAL A 237 6.07 4.02 -14.54
CA VAL A 237 6.46 3.08 -15.60
C VAL A 237 7.36 3.76 -16.63
N LEU A 238 6.98 4.97 -17.08
CA LEU A 238 7.76 5.72 -18.06
C LEU A 238 9.14 6.10 -17.52
N ILE A 239 9.21 6.60 -16.29
CA ILE A 239 10.48 6.97 -15.63
C ILE A 239 11.36 5.76 -15.39
N SER A 240 10.78 4.63 -15.00
CA SER A 240 11.51 3.38 -14.82
C SER A 240 12.15 2.93 -16.13
N SER A 241 11.43 3.03 -17.25
CA SER A 241 11.99 2.77 -18.59
C SER A 241 13.16 3.71 -18.90
N LEU A 242 12.99 5.03 -18.70
CA LEU A 242 14.06 6.01 -18.94
C LEU A 242 15.30 5.73 -18.09
N TYR A 243 15.11 5.34 -16.84
CA TYR A 243 16.19 4.98 -15.94
C TYR A 243 16.94 3.73 -16.39
N GLN A 244 16.24 2.72 -16.92
CA GLN A 244 16.89 1.55 -17.52
C GLN A 244 17.79 1.93 -18.70
N HIS A 245 17.33 2.82 -19.59
CA HIS A 245 18.17 3.29 -20.70
C HIS A 245 19.39 4.05 -20.19
N TYR A 246 19.21 4.94 -19.22
CA TYR A 246 20.31 5.64 -18.58
C TYR A 246 21.36 4.67 -18.00
N GLN A 247 20.94 3.60 -17.33
CA GLN A 247 21.85 2.60 -16.76
C GLN A 247 22.67 1.89 -17.85
N GLU A 248 22.03 1.50 -18.95
CA GLU A 248 22.73 0.84 -20.06
C GLU A 248 23.70 1.80 -20.77
N PHE A 249 23.31 3.06 -21.01
CA PHE A 249 24.23 4.07 -21.52
C PHE A 249 25.43 4.29 -20.60
N SER A 250 25.19 4.37 -19.28
CA SER A 250 26.24 4.56 -18.27
C SER A 250 27.21 3.39 -18.22
N LYS A 251 26.71 2.16 -18.32
CA LYS A 251 27.48 0.92 -18.32
C LYS A 251 28.46 0.82 -19.50
N TYR A 252 28.13 1.41 -20.63
CA TYR A 252 28.93 1.36 -21.85
C TYR A 252 29.53 2.70 -22.25
N LYS A 253 29.58 3.68 -21.33
CA LYS A 253 30.02 5.04 -21.59
C LYS A 253 31.36 5.13 -22.33
N ASP A 254 32.36 4.35 -21.89
CA ASP A 254 33.70 4.36 -22.48
C ASP A 254 33.70 3.87 -23.93
N VAL A 255 32.94 2.81 -24.21
CA VAL A 255 32.84 2.24 -25.56
C VAL A 255 32.00 3.13 -26.47
N LEU A 256 30.95 3.76 -25.94
CA LEU A 256 30.07 4.62 -26.72
C LEU A 256 30.78 5.92 -27.11
N SER A 257 31.55 6.52 -26.20
CA SER A 257 32.29 7.77 -26.42
C SER A 257 31.38 8.85 -27.02
N LEU A 258 30.32 9.20 -26.28
CA LEU A 258 29.33 10.21 -26.71
C LEU A 258 29.91 11.62 -26.68
N ASP A 259 29.55 12.44 -27.67
CA ASP A 259 29.95 13.85 -27.72
C ASP A 259 29.30 14.67 -26.59
N MET A 260 29.87 15.85 -26.31
CA MET A 260 29.37 16.73 -25.24
C MET A 260 27.95 17.25 -25.45
N ASP A 261 27.47 17.31 -26.68
CA ASP A 261 26.12 17.72 -27.08
C ASP A 261 25.27 16.53 -27.60
N GLU A 262 25.80 15.31 -27.47
CA GLU A 262 25.09 14.07 -27.79
C GLU A 262 24.33 13.55 -26.58
N ASN A 263 23.01 13.43 -26.74
CA ASN A 263 22.07 13.05 -25.70
C ASN A 263 21.61 11.60 -25.90
N PRO A 264 21.65 10.76 -24.86
CA PRO A 264 21.07 9.42 -24.89
C PRO A 264 19.55 9.48 -25.04
N ILE A 265 18.99 8.58 -25.86
CA ILE A 265 17.53 8.48 -26.06
C ILE A 265 17.02 7.10 -25.64
N TYR A 266 17.55 6.03 -26.27
CA TYR A 266 16.99 4.69 -26.07
C TYR A 266 18.03 3.58 -26.29
N VAL A 267 17.81 2.44 -25.63
CA VAL A 267 18.65 1.24 -25.76
C VAL A 267 17.78 0.04 -26.09
N ILE A 268 18.15 -0.69 -27.15
CA ILE A 268 17.41 -1.84 -27.67
C ILE A 268 18.33 -3.07 -27.60
N PRO A 269 18.09 -4.01 -26.68
CA PRO A 269 18.85 -5.25 -26.62
C PRO A 269 18.51 -6.17 -27.80
N ASP A 270 19.37 -7.17 -28.04
CA ASP A 270 19.17 -8.26 -28.99
C ASP A 270 18.84 -7.80 -30.42
N ALA A 271 19.44 -6.68 -30.83
CA ALA A 271 19.34 -6.15 -32.18
C ALA A 271 20.15 -7.01 -33.15
N LYS A 272 19.48 -7.68 -34.09
CA LYS A 272 20.12 -8.49 -35.12
C LYS A 272 20.32 -7.67 -36.39
N PHE A 273 21.54 -7.22 -36.62
CA PHE A 273 21.92 -6.53 -37.85
C PHE A 273 22.15 -7.53 -38.97
N LEU A 274 21.32 -7.42 -40.01
CA LEU A 274 21.32 -8.32 -41.17
C LEU A 274 22.21 -7.82 -42.32
N GLY A 275 22.80 -6.64 -42.17
CA GLY A 275 23.69 -6.01 -43.14
C GLY A 275 23.05 -4.83 -43.87
N LEU A 276 23.80 -4.32 -44.85
CA LEU A 276 23.34 -3.34 -45.82
C LEU A 276 22.71 -4.00 -47.04
N THR A 277 21.89 -3.25 -47.78
CA THR A 277 21.13 -3.80 -48.91
C THR A 277 22.00 -4.16 -50.11
N ARG A 278 23.14 -3.50 -50.32
CA ARG A 278 23.99 -3.72 -51.50
C ARG A 278 25.41 -4.20 -51.15
N THR A 279 25.94 -3.85 -49.99
CA THR A 279 27.29 -4.27 -49.55
C THR A 279 27.31 -5.46 -48.60
N GLN A 280 28.35 -6.31 -48.74
CA GLN A 280 28.62 -7.39 -47.80
C GLN A 280 29.27 -6.84 -46.53
N THR A 281 28.45 -6.31 -45.62
CA THR A 281 28.90 -5.92 -44.28
C THR A 281 28.81 -7.08 -43.28
N PRO A 282 29.72 -7.14 -42.29
CA PRO A 282 29.65 -8.14 -41.24
C PRO A 282 28.32 -8.03 -40.47
N LYS A 283 27.56 -9.13 -40.51
CA LYS A 283 26.31 -9.28 -39.75
C LYS A 283 26.65 -9.55 -38.28
N GLY A 284 25.75 -9.18 -37.39
CA GLY A 284 25.97 -9.42 -35.98
C GLY A 284 24.74 -9.16 -35.13
N GLU A 285 24.82 -9.62 -33.89
CA GLU A 285 23.80 -9.42 -32.87
C GLU A 285 24.40 -8.63 -31.71
N GLY A 286 23.64 -7.67 -31.21
CA GLY A 286 24.17 -6.71 -30.27
C GLY A 286 23.12 -5.86 -29.59
N ILE A 287 23.60 -4.81 -28.94
CA ILE A 287 22.76 -3.80 -28.30
C ILE A 287 22.80 -2.56 -29.18
N LEU A 288 21.62 -2.09 -29.58
CA LEU A 288 21.46 -0.90 -30.39
C LEU A 288 21.17 0.31 -29.50
N PHE A 289 22.04 1.30 -29.56
CA PHE A 289 21.91 2.57 -28.86
C PHE A 289 21.43 3.64 -29.84
N LEU A 290 20.46 4.42 -29.41
CA LEU A 290 19.93 5.57 -30.13
C LEU A 290 20.26 6.84 -29.34
N THR A 291 20.94 7.77 -29.98
CA THR A 291 21.18 9.13 -29.47
C THR A 291 20.45 10.14 -30.33
N ASN A 292 20.51 11.42 -29.99
CA ASN A 292 20.00 12.49 -30.86
C ASN A 292 20.86 12.76 -32.10
N LYS A 293 22.01 12.09 -32.26
CA LYS A 293 22.94 12.31 -33.38
C LYS A 293 23.17 11.08 -34.24
N ARG A 294 23.22 9.88 -33.65
CA ARG A 294 23.59 8.65 -34.34
C ARG A 294 22.94 7.42 -33.73
N LEU A 295 22.93 6.36 -34.52
CA LEU A 295 22.65 4.99 -34.11
C LEU A 295 23.99 4.26 -33.94
N ILE A 296 24.16 3.53 -32.84
CA ILE A 296 25.38 2.78 -32.53
C ILE A 296 24.99 1.34 -32.19
N LEU A 297 25.57 0.36 -32.88
CA LEU A 297 25.39 -1.07 -32.56
C LEU A 297 26.64 -1.62 -31.90
N LEU A 298 26.53 -2.05 -30.64
CA LEU A 298 27.59 -2.76 -29.93
C LEU A 298 27.40 -4.27 -30.05
N SER A 299 28.37 -4.98 -30.60
CA SER A 299 28.36 -6.44 -30.73
C SER A 299 29.38 -7.10 -29.81
N LYS A 300 29.10 -8.34 -29.38
CA LYS A 300 30.03 -9.13 -28.54
C LYS A 300 30.96 -9.95 -29.45
N LYS A 301 32.28 -9.86 -29.22
CA LYS A 301 33.31 -10.69 -29.87
C LYS A 301 34.09 -11.51 -28.84
N GLY A 302 34.44 -12.75 -29.21
CA GLY A 302 35.34 -13.62 -28.44
C GLY A 302 34.62 -14.77 -27.72
N LEU A 303 35.26 -15.95 -27.72
CA LEU A 303 34.72 -17.20 -27.16
C LEU A 303 34.84 -17.28 -25.63
N VAL A 304 35.92 -16.74 -25.05
CA VAL A 304 36.25 -16.89 -23.62
C VAL A 304 36.10 -15.58 -22.83
N LYS A 305 36.53 -14.44 -23.40
CA LYS A 305 36.28 -13.08 -22.85
C LYS A 305 35.52 -12.27 -23.88
N LYS A 306 34.18 -12.27 -23.80
CA LYS A 306 33.31 -11.49 -24.69
C LYS A 306 33.58 -10.00 -24.50
N ARG A 307 34.36 -9.38 -25.38
CA ARG A 307 34.56 -7.93 -25.42
C ARG A 307 33.51 -7.30 -26.34
N LEU A 308 32.92 -6.20 -25.90
CA LEU A 308 32.01 -5.42 -26.73
C LEU A 308 32.83 -4.48 -27.62
N TYR A 309 32.42 -4.35 -28.89
CA TYR A 309 33.01 -3.43 -29.85
C TYR A 309 31.89 -2.79 -30.69
N LYS A 310 32.14 -1.59 -31.22
CA LYS A 310 31.24 -0.94 -32.17
C LYS A 310 31.24 -1.70 -33.48
N LEU A 311 30.13 -2.36 -33.80
CA LEU A 311 29.93 -3.06 -35.08
C LEU A 311 29.48 -2.08 -36.17
N LEU A 312 28.67 -1.09 -35.80
CA LEU A 312 28.08 -0.12 -36.70
C LEU A 312 27.87 1.22 -35.99
N GLU A 313 28.10 2.30 -36.71
CA GLU A 313 27.78 3.66 -36.27
C GLU A 313 27.26 4.46 -37.47
N ILE A 314 26.04 5.00 -37.38
CA ILE A 314 25.39 5.73 -38.49
C ILE A 314 24.80 7.04 -37.97
N PRO A 315 25.20 8.19 -38.54
CA PRO A 315 24.58 9.48 -38.24
C PRO A 315 23.09 9.51 -38.61
N LEU A 316 22.25 10.05 -37.74
CA LEU A 316 20.80 10.10 -37.95
C LEU A 316 20.39 10.96 -39.16
N ASN A 317 21.15 12.01 -39.48
CA ASN A 317 20.90 12.86 -40.65
C ASN A 317 21.04 12.12 -41.99
N THR A 318 21.58 10.89 -41.99
CA THR A 318 21.66 10.05 -43.18
C THR A 318 20.42 9.19 -43.39
N ILE A 319 19.56 9.07 -42.37
CA ILE A 319 18.36 8.22 -42.36
C ILE A 319 17.14 9.05 -42.76
N ASN A 320 16.55 8.72 -43.91
CA ASN A 320 15.40 9.42 -44.48
C ASN A 320 14.05 8.84 -44.03
N GLY A 321 14.05 7.63 -43.45
CA GLY A 321 12.82 7.02 -42.96
C GLY A 321 13.01 5.60 -42.46
N VAL A 322 12.00 5.12 -41.74
CA VAL A 322 12.00 3.80 -41.12
C VAL A 322 10.70 3.07 -41.43
N GLU A 323 10.81 1.84 -41.89
CA GLU A 323 9.66 1.01 -42.23
C GLU A 323 9.83 -0.44 -41.79
N ILE A 324 8.71 -1.12 -41.58
CA ILE A 324 8.69 -2.55 -41.28
C ILE A 324 8.35 -3.28 -42.58
N ARG A 325 9.28 -4.07 -43.11
CA ARG A 325 9.10 -4.88 -44.32
C ARG A 325 8.98 -6.36 -43.99
N GLY A 326 8.25 -7.09 -44.84
CA GLY A 326 8.11 -8.56 -44.79
C GLY A 326 6.77 -9.03 -44.23
N ARG A 327 6.28 -10.19 -44.71
CA ARG A 327 5.03 -10.81 -44.22
C ARG A 327 5.28 -11.79 -43.06
N LEU A 328 6.21 -12.72 -43.25
CA LEU A 328 6.52 -13.79 -42.28
C LEU A 328 7.73 -13.44 -41.39
N LYS A 329 8.83 -12.96 -41.98
CA LYS A 329 10.03 -12.49 -41.26
C LYS A 329 10.08 -10.97 -41.33
N LYS A 330 9.28 -10.32 -40.49
CA LYS A 330 9.24 -8.86 -40.40
C LYS A 330 10.59 -8.32 -39.91
N ARG A 331 11.04 -7.24 -40.54
CA ARG A 331 12.34 -6.58 -40.30
C ARG A 331 12.20 -5.08 -40.41
N ILE A 332 13.02 -4.35 -39.66
CA ILE A 332 13.12 -2.89 -39.76
C ILE A 332 14.13 -2.56 -40.86
N VAL A 333 13.69 -1.72 -41.78
CA VAL A 333 14.52 -1.16 -42.84
C VAL A 333 14.62 0.34 -42.59
N MET A 334 15.82 0.82 -42.31
CA MET A 334 16.11 2.25 -42.18
C MET A 334 16.68 2.72 -43.51
N ARG A 335 15.93 3.55 -44.22
CA ARG A 335 16.31 4.06 -45.54
C ARG A 335 17.37 5.13 -45.36
N CYS A 336 18.54 4.94 -45.94
CA CYS A 336 19.63 5.91 -45.85
C CYS A 336 19.98 6.46 -47.23
N ASN A 337 20.70 7.59 -47.27
CA ASN A 337 21.15 8.22 -48.52
C ASN A 337 22.03 7.31 -49.39
N SER A 338 22.84 6.45 -48.76
CA SER A 338 23.75 5.53 -49.44
C SER A 338 23.13 4.15 -49.62
N GLU A 339 22.84 3.45 -48.52
CA GLU A 339 22.29 2.09 -48.50
C GLU A 339 21.36 1.86 -47.32
N ASP A 340 20.26 1.12 -47.53
CA ASP A 340 19.33 0.84 -46.44
C ASP A 340 19.93 -0.15 -45.43
N LEU A 341 19.78 0.17 -44.15
CA LEU A 341 20.15 -0.68 -43.01
C LEU A 341 19.03 -1.65 -42.69
N ILE A 342 19.38 -2.92 -42.48
CA ILE A 342 18.38 -3.95 -42.19
C ILE A 342 18.61 -4.54 -40.79
N PHE A 343 17.61 -4.42 -39.94
CA PHE A 343 17.59 -5.01 -38.60
C PHE A 343 16.42 -5.98 -38.42
N SER A 344 16.64 -7.01 -37.62
CA SER A 344 15.60 -7.93 -37.15
C SER A 344 15.48 -7.86 -35.63
N PHE A 345 14.24 -7.87 -35.17
CA PHE A 345 13.85 -7.85 -33.76
C PHE A 345 12.70 -8.83 -33.55
N PRO A 346 12.40 -9.24 -32.30
CA PRO A 346 11.15 -9.92 -31.98
C PRO A 346 9.94 -9.17 -32.53
N ALA A 347 8.94 -9.88 -33.07
CA ALA A 347 7.83 -9.27 -33.80
C ALA A 347 7.07 -8.20 -32.96
N LYS A 348 6.96 -8.42 -31.65
CA LYS A 348 6.32 -7.49 -30.70
C LYS A 348 7.11 -6.18 -30.51
N MET A 349 8.42 -6.20 -30.74
CA MET A 349 9.28 -5.03 -30.57
C MET A 349 9.35 -4.15 -31.82
N LEU A 350 9.03 -4.66 -33.01
CA LEU A 350 9.21 -3.92 -34.26
C LEU A 350 8.48 -2.55 -34.29
N PRO A 351 7.21 -2.44 -33.86
CA PRO A 351 6.53 -1.14 -33.80
C PRO A 351 7.24 -0.18 -32.84
N LEU A 352 7.56 -0.69 -31.65
CA LEU A 352 8.23 0.08 -30.60
C LEU A 352 9.59 0.62 -31.05
N VAL A 353 10.41 -0.23 -31.69
CA VAL A 353 11.71 0.18 -32.23
C VAL A 353 11.53 1.24 -33.33
N LYS A 354 10.57 1.06 -34.23
CA LYS A 354 10.26 2.07 -35.26
C LYS A 354 9.92 3.41 -34.61
N ASP A 355 9.08 3.41 -33.58
CA ASP A 355 8.67 4.63 -32.88
C ASP A 355 9.86 5.31 -32.19
N TYR A 356 10.75 4.56 -31.55
CA TYR A 356 11.95 5.14 -30.93
C TYR A 356 12.94 5.72 -31.94
N VAL A 357 13.11 5.08 -33.10
CA VAL A 357 13.94 5.66 -34.15
C VAL A 357 13.30 6.95 -34.69
N ASN A 358 11.97 7.00 -34.83
CA ASN A 358 11.27 8.23 -35.20
C ASN A 358 11.43 9.34 -34.14
N VAL A 359 11.40 8.99 -32.85
CA VAL A 359 11.70 9.94 -31.75
C VAL A 359 13.13 10.46 -31.88
N ALA A 360 14.10 9.60 -32.20
CA ALA A 360 15.49 10.00 -32.38
C ALA A 360 15.67 10.94 -33.59
N LEU A 361 15.05 10.62 -34.73
CA LEU A 361 15.09 11.45 -35.95
C LEU A 361 14.43 12.82 -35.75
N ASN A 362 13.43 12.92 -34.87
CA ASN A 362 12.69 14.15 -34.61
C ASN A 362 12.98 14.69 -33.19
N PHE A 363 14.16 14.43 -32.65
CA PHE A 363 14.47 14.67 -31.23
C PHE A 363 14.17 16.10 -30.77
N GLU A 364 14.38 17.11 -31.61
CA GLU A 364 14.06 18.50 -31.29
C GLU A 364 12.59 18.73 -30.92
N SER A 365 11.67 17.97 -31.51
CA SER A 365 10.23 18.04 -31.23
C SER A 365 9.83 17.23 -29.99
N TYR A 366 10.67 16.26 -29.60
CA TYR A 366 10.43 15.34 -28.49
C TYR A 366 11.37 15.55 -27.30
N SER A 367 12.15 16.63 -27.32
CA SER A 367 13.13 16.97 -26.28
C SER A 367 12.67 18.15 -25.43
N LEU A 368 13.16 18.17 -24.21
CA LEU A 368 12.96 19.28 -23.29
C LEU A 368 13.73 20.52 -23.74
N ARG A 369 13.00 21.53 -24.24
CA ARG A 369 13.58 22.81 -24.68
C ARG A 369 13.72 23.84 -23.54
N ASP A 370 12.74 23.87 -22.64
CA ASP A 370 12.72 24.79 -21.51
C ASP A 370 13.36 24.11 -20.29
N ILE A 371 14.57 24.50 -19.93
CA ILE A 371 15.27 23.98 -18.75
C ILE A 371 14.63 24.52 -17.47
N GLY A 372 13.99 25.70 -17.52
CA GLY A 372 13.35 26.33 -16.36
C GLY A 372 12.22 25.50 -15.77
N ILE A 373 11.52 24.69 -16.59
CA ILE A 373 10.48 23.78 -16.10
C ILE A 373 11.06 22.68 -15.20
N VAL A 374 12.32 22.27 -15.36
CA VAL A 374 12.97 21.30 -14.46
C VAL A 374 13.14 21.91 -13.08
N SER A 375 13.57 23.17 -13.00
CA SER A 375 13.68 23.91 -11.74
C SER A 375 12.30 24.10 -11.10
N LYS A 376 11.27 24.41 -11.90
CA LYS A 376 9.89 24.48 -11.41
C LYS A 376 9.47 23.15 -10.79
N VAL A 377 9.63 22.03 -11.51
CA VAL A 377 9.29 20.69 -11.03
C VAL A 377 10.08 20.32 -9.78
N ALA A 378 11.38 20.61 -9.72
CA ALA A 378 12.22 20.34 -8.56
C ALA A 378 11.72 21.02 -7.29
N ASN A 379 11.12 22.21 -7.42
CA ASN A 379 10.61 23.00 -6.31
C ASN A 379 9.17 22.64 -5.90
N LEU A 380 8.44 21.82 -6.68
CA LEU A 380 7.09 21.38 -6.31
C LEU A 380 7.15 20.51 -5.06
N THR A 381 6.39 20.88 -4.02
CA THR A 381 6.33 20.13 -2.76
C THR A 381 4.88 19.89 -2.38
N LEU A 382 4.47 18.62 -2.37
CA LEU A 382 3.14 18.23 -1.88
C LEU A 382 3.20 18.04 -0.37
N GLU A 383 2.25 18.63 0.34
CA GLU A 383 2.17 18.54 1.79
C GLU A 383 0.78 18.14 2.27
N THR A 384 0.75 17.28 3.29
CA THR A 384 -0.47 16.80 3.97
C THR A 384 -0.48 17.16 5.47
N SER A 385 0.43 18.06 5.87
CA SER A 385 0.67 18.47 7.26
C SER A 385 -0.56 19.14 7.88
N ASP A 386 -1.21 20.03 7.14
CA ASP A 386 -2.48 20.68 7.46
C ASP A 386 -3.59 19.68 7.80
N LEU A 387 -3.81 18.70 6.92
CA LEU A 387 -4.82 17.66 7.11
C LEU A 387 -4.50 16.79 8.34
N LYS A 388 -3.24 16.38 8.50
CA LYS A 388 -2.78 15.63 9.67
C LYS A 388 -3.03 16.39 10.96
N ILE A 389 -2.62 17.66 11.02
CA ILE A 389 -2.82 18.53 12.20
C ILE A 389 -4.30 18.65 12.51
N LYS A 390 -5.16 18.84 11.50
CA LYS A 390 -6.60 18.95 11.71
C LYS A 390 -7.20 17.66 12.29
N ILE A 391 -6.85 16.50 11.73
CA ILE A 391 -7.31 15.20 12.22
C ILE A 391 -6.85 14.98 13.65
N GLU A 392 -5.57 15.18 13.96
CA GLU A 392 -5.07 14.99 15.32
C GLU A 392 -5.72 15.96 16.32
N ASN A 393 -6.06 17.18 15.89
CA ASN A 393 -6.82 18.11 16.73
C ASN A 393 -8.25 17.62 17.02
N ILE A 394 -8.93 17.02 16.04
CA ILE A 394 -10.27 16.42 16.24
C ILE A 394 -10.15 15.23 17.20
N LEU A 395 -9.20 14.35 16.98
CA LEU A 395 -8.97 13.18 17.83
C LEU A 395 -8.60 13.57 19.25
N LYS A 396 -7.76 14.58 19.43
CA LYS A 396 -7.43 15.14 20.76
C LYS A 396 -8.66 15.71 21.46
N LYS A 397 -9.57 16.36 20.74
CA LYS A 397 -10.85 16.83 21.31
C LYS A 397 -11.72 15.65 21.76
N ILE A 398 -11.79 14.59 20.96
CA ILE A 398 -12.53 13.36 21.31
C ILE A 398 -11.95 12.74 22.58
N SER A 399 -10.63 12.52 22.63
CA SER A 399 -9.98 11.94 23.82
C SER A 399 -10.21 12.79 25.07
N LYS A 400 -10.16 14.12 24.97
CA LYS A 400 -10.50 15.02 26.08
C LYS A 400 -11.95 14.84 26.58
N ILE A 401 -12.91 14.68 25.66
CA ILE A 401 -14.32 14.42 26.01
C ILE A 401 -14.47 13.03 26.65
N GLU A 402 -13.68 12.05 26.20
CA GLU A 402 -13.67 10.71 26.80
C GLU A 402 -13.10 10.71 28.23
N GLU A 403 -12.07 11.51 28.47
CA GLU A 403 -11.33 11.61 29.75
C GLU A 403 -11.95 12.60 30.74
N SER A 404 -12.73 13.58 30.28
CA SER A 404 -13.28 14.61 31.16
C SER A 404 -14.26 14.02 32.15
N ARG A 405 -13.87 13.97 33.43
CA ARG A 405 -14.81 13.98 34.54
C ARG A 405 -15.65 15.25 34.41
N THR A 406 -16.98 15.17 34.48
CA THR A 406 -17.81 16.38 34.65
C THR A 406 -17.60 16.97 36.04
N VAL A 407 -16.44 17.59 36.28
CA VAL A 407 -16.26 18.54 37.37
C VAL A 407 -16.78 19.87 36.84
N ILE A 408 -17.95 20.25 37.31
CA ILE A 408 -18.46 21.62 37.19
C ILE A 408 -17.35 22.56 37.69
N PRO A 409 -16.85 23.52 36.90
CA PRO A 409 -15.70 24.30 37.29
C PRO A 409 -16.09 25.28 38.40
N LYS A 410 -15.65 25.02 39.64
CA LYS A 410 -15.43 26.10 40.59
C LYS A 410 -14.20 26.86 40.13
N VAL A 411 -14.42 28.11 39.76
CA VAL A 411 -13.38 29.11 39.52
C VAL A 411 -12.46 29.14 40.74
N THR A 412 -11.18 28.87 40.54
CA THR A 412 -10.12 29.40 41.39
C THR A 412 -8.89 29.66 40.54
N VAL A 413 -8.57 30.95 40.41
CA VAL A 413 -7.29 31.45 39.90
C VAL A 413 -6.20 31.10 40.91
N VAL A 414 -5.04 30.63 40.46
CA VAL A 414 -3.68 31.13 40.81
C VAL A 414 -2.59 30.26 40.13
N ARG A 415 -1.64 30.97 39.50
CA ARG A 415 -0.31 30.61 38.94
C ARG A 415 0.53 29.73 39.89
N LYS A 416 1.58 28.96 39.52
CA LYS A 416 2.66 29.18 38.53
C LYS A 416 3.49 27.88 38.30
N GLU A 417 3.98 27.72 37.07
CA GLU A 417 5.26 27.13 36.57
C GLU A 417 5.95 25.92 37.24
N SER A 418 6.21 24.88 36.43
CA SER A 418 7.57 24.52 36.00
C SER A 418 7.54 23.52 34.82
N TYR A 419 7.99 23.95 33.64
CA TYR A 419 8.28 23.08 32.49
C TYR A 419 9.78 22.82 32.44
N SER A 420 10.17 21.54 32.35
CA SER A 420 11.49 21.14 31.87
C SER A 420 11.38 20.82 30.37
N PRO A 421 12.26 21.34 29.49
CA PRO A 421 12.21 21.03 28.07
C PRO A 421 12.81 19.64 27.81
N ILE A 422 12.04 18.77 27.14
CA ILE A 422 12.59 17.60 26.47
C ILE A 422 13.32 18.12 25.23
N THR A 423 14.64 18.17 25.30
CA THR A 423 15.53 18.58 24.19
C THR A 423 15.40 17.63 23.00
N SER A 424 15.43 18.20 21.79
CA SER A 424 15.38 17.54 20.47
C SER A 424 16.33 16.34 20.31
N VAL A 425 17.42 16.30 21.07
CA VAL A 425 18.42 15.23 21.11
C VAL A 425 17.85 13.88 21.58
N ASN A 426 16.84 13.87 22.46
CA ASN A 426 16.24 12.61 22.95
C ASN A 426 15.26 11.99 21.93
N ARG A 427 14.70 12.78 21.02
CA ARG A 427 13.80 12.29 19.97
C ARG A 427 14.55 11.49 18.91
N PHE A 428 15.70 12.00 18.47
CA PHE A 428 16.56 11.30 17.51
C PHE A 428 17.14 10.00 18.06
N LYS A 429 17.47 9.94 19.36
CA LYS A 429 17.94 8.69 19.98
C LYS A 429 16.86 7.60 20.02
N MET A 430 15.59 7.96 20.27
CA MET A 430 14.49 6.99 20.19
C MET A 430 14.22 6.56 18.75
N GLU A 431 14.18 7.48 17.79
CA GLU A 431 13.99 7.12 16.38
C GLU A 431 15.12 6.20 15.86
N LEU A 432 16.36 6.40 16.31
CA LEU A 432 17.49 5.55 15.93
C LEU A 432 17.39 4.14 16.56
N TYR A 433 16.90 4.05 17.80
CA TYR A 433 16.65 2.78 18.48
C TYR A 433 15.50 1.98 17.83
N ASP A 434 14.40 2.67 17.45
CA ASP A 434 13.27 2.05 16.77
C ASP A 434 13.69 1.50 15.38
N LEU A 435 14.55 2.23 14.66
CA LEU A 435 15.10 1.78 13.37
C LEU A 435 16.07 0.59 13.50
N GLU A 436 16.88 0.54 14.56
CA GLU A 436 17.76 -0.60 14.85
C GLU A 436 16.96 -1.85 15.18
N ARG A 437 15.87 -1.69 15.93
CA ARG A 437 14.92 -2.77 16.22
C ARG A 437 14.23 -3.26 14.95
N GLU A 438 13.72 -2.37 14.10
CA GLU A 438 13.05 -2.75 12.84
C GLU A 438 14.02 -3.47 11.89
N LYS A 439 15.29 -3.03 11.83
CA LYS A 439 16.34 -3.74 11.08
C LYS A 439 16.54 -5.17 11.57
N TYR A 440 16.60 -5.37 12.88
CA TYR A 440 16.76 -6.69 13.49
C TYR A 440 15.57 -7.60 13.14
N GLU A 441 14.34 -7.09 13.26
CA GLU A 441 13.10 -7.83 12.93
C GLU A 441 13.06 -8.23 11.44
N ILE A 442 13.53 -7.36 10.54
CA ILE A 442 13.66 -7.67 9.10
C ILE A 442 14.74 -8.72 8.84
N GLU A 443 15.91 -8.60 9.47
CA GLU A 443 17.00 -9.57 9.32
C GLU A 443 16.61 -10.96 9.83
N GLU A 444 15.86 -11.03 10.92
CA GLU A 444 15.31 -12.27 11.47
C GLU A 444 14.25 -12.88 10.54
N SER A 445 13.36 -12.05 10.00
CA SER A 445 12.34 -12.47 9.02
C SER A 445 12.96 -13.01 7.73
N LEU A 446 14.03 -12.38 7.23
CA LEU A 446 14.77 -12.86 6.05
C LEU A 446 15.51 -14.18 6.30
N LYS A 447 16.08 -14.36 7.50
CA LYS A 447 16.68 -15.64 7.90
C LYS A 447 15.65 -16.76 7.95
N GLU A 448 14.47 -16.48 8.50
CA GLU A 448 13.37 -17.45 8.56
C GLU A 448 12.82 -17.79 7.16
N LEU A 449 12.66 -16.79 6.30
CA LEU A 449 12.22 -16.99 4.91
C LEU A 449 13.22 -17.86 4.13
N LYS A 450 14.53 -17.59 4.29
CA LYS A 450 15.60 -18.41 3.70
C LYS A 450 15.57 -19.84 4.24
N ARG A 451 15.39 -20.03 5.54
CA ARG A 451 15.25 -21.36 6.16
C ARG A 451 14.06 -22.14 5.57
N ARG A 452 12.91 -21.49 5.41
CA ARG A 452 11.71 -22.09 4.82
C ARG A 452 11.89 -22.47 3.34
N PHE A 453 12.66 -21.68 2.60
CA PHE A 453 13.02 -21.99 1.22
C PHE A 453 13.98 -23.19 1.14
N GLU A 454 15.06 -23.17 1.92
CA GLU A 454 16.04 -24.27 1.97
C GLU A 454 15.43 -25.59 2.47
N SER A 455 14.40 -25.53 3.32
CA SER A 455 13.64 -26.70 3.77
C SER A 455 12.54 -27.15 2.79
N GLY A 456 12.36 -26.48 1.65
CA GLY A 456 11.33 -26.80 0.66
C GLY A 456 9.89 -26.50 1.10
N MET A 457 9.68 -25.71 2.16
CA MET A 457 8.34 -25.35 2.65
C MET A 457 7.65 -24.27 1.82
N ILE A 458 8.40 -23.54 1.00
CA ILE A 458 7.88 -22.52 0.09
C ILE A 458 8.48 -22.73 -1.30
N SER A 459 7.70 -22.43 -2.35
CA SER A 459 8.18 -22.52 -3.73
C SER A 459 9.15 -21.39 -4.07
N VAL A 460 9.87 -21.54 -5.19
CA VAL A 460 10.82 -20.55 -5.70
C VAL A 460 10.11 -19.22 -5.98
N GLU A 461 8.90 -19.28 -6.56
CA GLU A 461 8.09 -18.10 -6.89
C GLU A 461 7.68 -17.33 -5.62
N ASN A 462 7.18 -18.03 -4.61
CA ASN A 462 6.79 -17.42 -3.33
C ASN A 462 8.00 -16.84 -2.57
N TYR A 463 9.17 -17.47 -2.68
CA TYR A 463 10.40 -16.94 -2.10
C TYR A 463 10.81 -15.62 -2.77
N PHE A 464 10.74 -15.53 -4.10
CA PHE A 464 11.09 -14.29 -4.82
C PHE A 464 10.08 -13.16 -4.59
N ASP A 465 8.78 -13.46 -4.53
CA ASP A 465 7.75 -12.44 -4.24
C ASP A 465 7.92 -11.83 -2.85
N GLU A 466 8.19 -12.65 -1.83
CA GLU A 466 8.47 -12.20 -0.47
C GLU A 466 9.80 -11.42 -0.40
N VAL A 467 10.88 -11.91 -1.03
CA VAL A 467 12.18 -11.21 -1.06
C VAL A 467 12.09 -9.85 -1.75
N LEU A 468 11.25 -9.70 -2.79
CA LEU A 468 11.01 -8.42 -3.47
C LEU A 468 10.33 -7.39 -2.54
N ILE A 469 9.34 -7.82 -1.75
CA ILE A 469 8.64 -6.98 -0.78
C ILE A 469 9.61 -6.50 0.32
N TRP A 470 10.42 -7.40 0.86
CA TRP A 470 11.39 -7.07 1.91
C TRP A 470 12.62 -6.32 1.40
N GLY A 471 13.06 -6.57 0.16
CA GLY A 471 14.16 -5.85 -0.49
C GLY A 471 13.85 -4.36 -0.71
N LEU A 472 12.60 -4.03 -1.02
CA LEU A 472 12.15 -2.63 -1.14
C LEU A 472 12.17 -1.89 0.21
N LEU A 473 11.87 -2.59 1.31
CA LEU A 473 11.97 -2.04 2.68
C LEU A 473 13.45 -1.80 3.10
N PHE A 474 14.35 -2.70 2.72
CA PHE A 474 15.79 -2.58 3.03
C PHE A 474 16.47 -1.42 2.26
N ILE A 475 16.07 -1.18 1.00
CA ILE A 475 16.53 -0.04 0.19
C ILE A 475 16.07 1.30 0.82
N LYS A 476 14.86 1.33 1.38
CA LYS A 476 14.30 2.52 2.05
C LYS A 476 15.12 2.91 3.30
N ASN A 477 15.54 1.92 4.10
CA ASN A 477 16.34 2.13 5.31
C ASN A 477 17.82 2.49 5.03
N SER A 478 18.41 1.94 3.98
CA SER A 478 19.80 2.25 3.59
C SER A 478 19.97 3.66 2.99
N ILE A 479 18.95 4.18 2.30
CA ILE A 479 18.90 5.57 1.80
C ILE A 479 18.76 6.58 2.95
N PHE A 480 17.95 6.27 3.96
CA PHE A 480 17.74 7.13 5.14
C PHE A 480 19.03 7.32 5.96
N LYS A 481 19.83 6.25 6.14
CA LYS A 481 21.12 6.31 6.86
C LYS A 481 22.19 7.14 6.13
N LYS A 482 22.20 7.13 4.79
CA LYS A 482 23.09 8.00 3.97
C LYS A 482 22.74 9.49 4.10
N LEU A 483 21.49 9.81 4.44
CA LEU A 483 21.03 11.18 4.66
C LEU A 483 21.35 11.64 6.09
N CYS A 484 21.13 10.80 7.11
CA CYS A 484 21.45 11.13 8.50
C CYS A 484 22.95 11.10 8.82
N GLY A 485 23.76 10.32 8.09
CA GLY A 485 25.22 10.29 8.26
C GLY A 485 25.93 11.55 7.74
N LYS A 486 25.32 12.32 6.83
CA LYS A 486 25.89 13.58 6.33
C LYS A 486 25.62 14.76 7.26
N SER A 487 24.54 14.72 8.05
CA SER A 487 24.18 15.75 9.03
C SER A 487 24.96 15.66 10.34
N PHE A 488 25.69 14.57 10.61
CA PHE A 488 26.48 14.39 11.84
C PHE A 488 27.95 14.83 11.72
N PHE A 489 28.43 15.18 10.52
CA PHE A 489 29.79 15.67 10.26
C PHE A 489 29.83 17.13 9.78
N SER A 490 28.72 17.86 9.88
CA SER A 490 28.61 19.27 9.50
C SER A 490 27.97 20.11 10.61
N SER A 491 28.43 19.91 11.84
CA SER A 491 28.17 20.78 13.00
C SER A 491 29.39 20.81 13.91
#